data_AF-A0A367K2V7-F1
#
_entry.id   AF-A0A367K2V7-F1
#
_cell.length_a   1.000
_cell.length_b   1.000
_cell.length_c   1.000
_cell.angle_alpha   90.00
_cell.angle_beta   90.00
_cell.angle_gamma   90.00
#
_symmetry.space_group_name_H-M   'P 1'
#
loop_
_entity.id
_entity.type
_entity.pdbx_description
1 polymer ?
#
loop_
_entity_poly.entity_id
_entity_poly.type
_entity_poly.pdbx_seq_one_letter_code
_entity_poly.pdbx_strand_id
1 'polypeptide(L)'
;MNMLRLFNFPKSTLKPMEWARQLSTTSVCRKSKNVVGDSPEPPVMPAVVGSTILQPKELPNSLNPYLGRSIGNVHNPNIAYRRLNNILMQNNVRKELRANLRYEKPAVARRRKNMERNRKLFGAMVSKKVALIMQMKQRGM
;
A
#
# COMPACT_ATOMS: atom_id res chain seq x y z
N MET A 1 -23.68 -37.35 -46.81
CA MET A 1 -22.48 -36.99 -46.01
C MET A 1 -22.67 -35.57 -45.50
N ASN A 2 -23.11 -35.42 -44.26
CA ASN A 2 -23.43 -34.12 -43.68
C ASN A 2 -23.08 -34.17 -42.19
N MET A 3 -22.07 -33.43 -41.75
CA MET A 3 -21.78 -33.21 -40.32
C MET A 3 -21.13 -31.83 -40.14
N LEU A 4 -21.97 -30.80 -40.07
CA LEU A 4 -21.61 -29.50 -39.51
C LEU A 4 -21.50 -29.66 -37.99
N ARG A 5 -20.29 -29.53 -37.42
CA ARG A 5 -20.12 -29.41 -35.98
C ARG A 5 -20.29 -27.96 -35.57
N LEU A 6 -21.47 -27.67 -35.03
CA LEU A 6 -21.80 -26.46 -34.27
C LEU A 6 -20.89 -26.40 -33.03
N PHE A 7 -19.99 -25.42 -32.97
CA PHE A 7 -19.33 -25.05 -31.72
C PHE A 7 -20.35 -24.32 -30.83
N ASN A 8 -20.97 -25.06 -29.92
CA ASN A 8 -21.86 -24.52 -28.92
C ASN A 8 -21.01 -23.92 -27.78
N PHE A 9 -20.75 -22.61 -27.84
CA PHE A 9 -20.13 -21.90 -26.73
C PHE A 9 -21.19 -21.71 -25.63
N PRO A 10 -20.95 -22.16 -24.39
CA PRO A 10 -21.83 -21.82 -23.29
C PRO A 10 -21.80 -20.30 -23.11
N LYS A 11 -22.95 -19.64 -23.24
CA LYS A 11 -23.13 -18.25 -22.84
C LYS A 11 -22.89 -18.18 -21.33
N SER A 12 -21.68 -17.81 -20.92
CA SER A 12 -21.41 -17.43 -19.55
C SER A 12 -22.31 -16.24 -19.24
N THR A 13 -23.32 -16.44 -18.40
CA THR A 13 -24.08 -15.38 -17.75
C THR A 13 -23.17 -14.69 -16.75
N LEU A 14 -22.19 -13.94 -17.23
CA LEU A 14 -21.46 -13.00 -16.41
C LEU A 14 -22.50 -11.98 -15.95
N LYS A 15 -22.85 -12.06 -14.66
CA LYS A 15 -23.63 -11.00 -14.01
C LYS A 15 -22.93 -9.68 -14.33
N PRO A 16 -23.65 -8.64 -14.82
CA PRO A 16 -23.05 -7.33 -14.94
C PRO A 16 -22.49 -6.94 -13.58
N MET A 17 -21.33 -6.27 -13.59
CA MET A 17 -20.63 -5.83 -12.42
C MET A 17 -21.46 -4.72 -11.76
N GLU A 18 -22.46 -5.12 -10.97
CA GLU A 18 -23.25 -4.25 -10.11
C GLU A 18 -22.28 -3.56 -9.16
N TRP A 19 -22.11 -2.25 -9.31
CA TRP A 19 -21.47 -1.41 -8.30
C TRP A 19 -22.42 -1.30 -7.11
N ALA A 20 -22.60 -2.40 -6.39
CA ALA A 20 -23.25 -2.39 -5.09
C ALA A 20 -22.34 -1.60 -4.14
N ARG A 21 -22.65 -0.31 -3.98
CA ARG A 21 -22.28 0.43 -2.79
C ARG A 21 -22.99 -0.23 -1.62
N GLN A 22 -22.37 -1.25 -1.04
CA GLN A 22 -22.72 -1.72 0.29
C GLN A 22 -22.34 -0.61 1.28
N LEU A 23 -23.26 0.32 1.49
CA LEU A 23 -23.26 1.13 2.69
C LEU A 23 -23.42 0.14 3.85
N SER A 24 -22.30 -0.11 4.53
CA SER A 24 -22.27 -0.89 5.74
C SER A 24 -23.13 -0.18 6.79
N THR A 25 -24.38 -0.62 6.94
CA THR A 25 -25.20 -0.31 8.12
C THR A 25 -24.93 -1.36 9.18
N THR A 26 -23.74 -1.29 9.78
CA THR A 26 -23.49 -1.83 11.13
C THR A 26 -23.41 -0.62 12.04
N SER A 27 -24.16 -0.47 13.13
CA SER A 27 -24.86 -1.43 13.97
C SER A 27 -25.81 -0.65 14.89
N VAL A 28 -26.91 -1.30 15.23
CA VAL A 28 -27.87 -0.91 16.28
C VAL A 28 -27.15 -0.49 17.56
N CYS A 29 -27.38 0.74 18.03
CA CYS A 29 -27.06 1.14 19.39
C CYS A 29 -28.36 1.21 20.19
N ARG A 30 -28.67 0.14 20.94
CA ARG A 30 -29.69 0.15 21.98
C ARG A 30 -29.26 1.16 23.05
N LYS A 31 -30.08 2.19 23.31
CA LYS A 31 -30.08 2.87 24.60
C LYS A 31 -31.43 2.62 25.27
N SER A 32 -31.37 1.96 26.42
CA SER A 32 -32.47 1.71 27.33
C SER A 32 -33.08 3.04 27.77
N LYS A 33 -34.42 3.13 27.73
CA LYS A 33 -35.18 4.19 28.36
C LYS A 33 -35.15 3.97 29.87
N ASN A 34 -34.50 4.86 30.60
CA ASN A 34 -34.87 5.12 32.00
C ASN A 34 -35.77 6.35 31.99
N VAL A 35 -37.02 6.15 32.40
CA VAL A 35 -38.05 7.15 32.59
C VAL A 35 -37.86 7.75 33.97
N VAL A 36 -37.67 9.08 34.08
CA VAL A 36 -38.01 9.86 35.28
C VAL A 36 -38.39 11.29 34.87
N GLY A 37 -39.64 11.67 35.15
CA GLY A 37 -40.04 12.97 35.70
C GLY A 37 -40.18 14.18 34.75
N ASP A 38 -41.43 14.60 34.51
CA ASP A 38 -41.80 15.86 33.87
C ASP A 38 -41.38 17.10 34.70
N SER A 39 -40.56 17.98 34.10
CA SER A 39 -40.46 19.41 34.44
C SER A 39 -39.88 20.18 33.25
N PRO A 40 -40.40 21.36 32.89
CA PRO A 40 -39.97 22.10 31.71
C PRO A 40 -38.73 22.94 32.04
N GLU A 41 -37.58 22.29 32.22
CA GLU A 41 -36.30 22.99 32.17
C GLU A 41 -35.94 23.29 30.70
N PRO A 42 -35.43 24.49 30.38
CA PRO A 42 -35.04 24.82 29.02
C PRO A 42 -34.01 23.81 28.53
N PRO A 43 -34.07 23.35 27.27
CA PRO A 43 -33.18 22.32 26.77
C PRO A 43 -31.72 22.80 26.84
N VAL A 44 -31.02 22.37 27.89
CA VAL A 44 -29.57 22.53 27.97
C VAL A 44 -28.98 21.57 26.94
N MET A 45 -28.41 22.13 25.88
CA MET A 45 -27.65 21.37 24.89
C MET A 45 -26.63 20.49 25.63
N PRO A 46 -26.55 19.18 25.36
CA PRO A 46 -25.60 18.33 26.05
C PRO A 46 -24.20 18.88 25.80
N ALA A 47 -23.51 19.28 26.88
CA ALA A 47 -22.15 19.85 26.86
C ALA A 47 -21.09 18.91 26.24
N VAL A 48 -21.49 17.74 25.75
CA VAL A 48 -20.69 16.74 25.05
C VAL A 48 -20.39 17.14 23.60
N VAL A 49 -21.11 18.11 23.02
CA VAL A 49 -20.89 18.53 21.62
C VAL A 49 -19.61 19.35 21.44
N GLY A 50 -19.06 19.95 22.50
CA GLY A 50 -17.86 20.80 22.41
C GLY A 50 -16.52 20.06 22.42
N SER A 51 -16.41 18.93 23.12
CA SER A 51 -15.10 18.31 23.40
C SER A 51 -14.58 17.40 22.28
N THR A 52 -15.47 16.87 21.42
CA THR A 52 -15.06 15.98 20.33
C THR A 52 -14.65 16.75 19.06
N ILE A 53 -15.11 18.00 18.90
CA ILE A 53 -14.78 18.85 17.74
C ILE A 53 -13.38 19.48 17.89
N LEU A 54 -12.91 19.66 19.12
CA LEU A 54 -11.60 20.25 19.42
C LEU A 54 -10.44 19.26 19.33
N GLN A 55 -10.70 17.97 19.11
CA GLN A 55 -9.60 17.06 18.78
C GLN A 55 -9.26 17.26 17.31
N PRO A 56 -8.08 17.81 16.97
CA PRO A 56 -7.60 17.72 15.60
C PRO A 56 -7.59 16.23 15.26
N LYS A 57 -8.40 15.86 14.26
CA LYS A 57 -8.41 14.50 13.74
C LYS A 57 -7.08 14.33 13.04
N GLU A 58 -6.06 13.92 13.79
CA GLU A 58 -4.75 13.52 13.27
C GLU A 58 -5.03 12.46 12.20
N LEU A 59 -4.99 12.87 10.94
CA LEU A 59 -5.09 11.97 9.80
C LEU A 59 -4.06 10.87 10.06
N PRO A 60 -4.43 9.58 9.97
CA PRO A 60 -3.53 8.50 10.36
C PRO A 60 -2.27 8.56 9.51
N ASN A 61 -1.21 9.14 10.08
CA ASN A 61 0.25 9.15 9.85
C ASN A 61 0.83 8.68 8.49
N SER A 62 0.05 8.51 7.45
CA SER A 62 0.40 7.92 6.14
C SER A 62 0.89 8.97 5.15
N LEU A 63 0.68 10.26 5.48
CA LEU A 63 1.21 11.42 4.77
C LEU A 63 2.45 12.02 5.46
N ASN A 64 3.04 11.32 6.43
CA ASN A 64 4.21 11.86 7.12
C ASN A 64 5.48 11.47 6.34
N PRO A 65 6.20 12.42 5.71
CA PRO A 65 7.37 12.12 4.87
C PRO A 65 8.53 11.48 5.65
N TYR A 66 8.49 11.56 6.98
CA TYR A 66 9.46 10.96 7.89
C TYR A 66 9.13 9.52 8.28
N LEU A 67 7.90 9.05 8.06
CA LEU A 67 7.49 7.71 8.45
C LEU A 67 8.29 6.65 7.66
N GLY A 68 8.91 5.71 8.38
CA GLY A 68 9.79 4.70 7.77
C GLY A 68 11.12 5.23 7.22
N ARG A 69 11.43 6.51 7.47
CA ARG A 69 12.69 7.18 7.05
C ARG A 69 13.39 7.90 8.21
N SER A 70 12.85 7.81 9.41
CA SER A 70 13.46 8.31 10.64
C SER A 70 14.20 7.19 11.39
N ILE A 71 15.19 7.58 12.18
CA ILE A 71 15.83 6.75 13.18
C ILE A 71 15.66 7.44 14.54
N GLY A 72 15.44 6.66 15.59
CA GLY A 72 15.35 7.20 16.96
C GLY A 72 16.71 7.69 17.47
N ASN A 73 16.72 8.17 18.71
CA ASN A 73 17.97 8.53 19.38
C ASN A 73 18.86 7.29 19.55
N VAL A 74 20.11 7.35 19.08
CA VAL A 74 21.08 6.25 19.16
C VAL A 74 22.32 6.77 19.86
N HIS A 75 22.89 5.96 20.76
CA HIS A 75 24.09 6.31 21.52
C HIS A 75 25.30 6.63 20.63
N ASN A 76 25.47 5.92 19.50
CA ASN A 76 26.53 6.17 18.53
C ASN A 76 25.96 6.78 17.23
N PRO A 77 26.29 8.04 16.89
CA PRO A 77 25.74 8.72 15.72
C PRO A 77 26.20 8.11 14.39
N ASN A 78 27.43 7.58 14.32
CA ASN A 78 27.97 7.00 13.08
C ASN A 78 27.17 5.76 12.64
N ILE A 79 26.81 4.89 13.59
CA ILE A 79 25.97 3.71 13.32
C ILE A 79 24.57 4.16 12.88
N ALA A 80 24.05 5.20 13.51
CA ALA A 80 22.77 5.81 13.20
C ALA A 80 22.73 6.28 11.73
N TYR A 81 23.74 7.03 11.27
CA TYR A 81 23.84 7.49 9.88
C TYR A 81 23.97 6.35 8.87
N ARG A 82 24.74 5.30 9.18
CA ARG A 82 24.84 4.12 8.29
C ARG A 82 23.50 3.41 8.15
N ARG A 83 22.78 3.24 9.27
CA ARG A 83 21.45 2.65 9.28
C ARG A 83 20.46 3.49 8.47
N LEU A 84 20.45 4.81 8.69
CA LEU A 84 19.62 5.74 7.93
C LEU A 84 19.94 5.67 6.43
N ASN A 85 21.21 5.64 6.06
CA ASN A 85 21.62 5.51 4.67
C ASN A 85 21.09 4.22 4.02
N ASN A 86 21.13 3.10 4.74
CA ASN A 86 20.55 1.84 4.27
C ASN A 86 19.03 1.93 4.09
N ILE A 87 18.31 2.54 5.03
CA ILE A 87 16.86 2.77 4.95
C ILE A 87 16.53 3.60 3.70
N LEU A 88 17.25 4.70 3.47
CA LEU A 88 17.05 5.56 2.30
C LEU A 88 17.37 4.84 0.97
N MET A 89 18.33 3.92 0.98
CA MET A 89 18.66 3.10 -0.19
C MET A 89 17.60 2.04 -0.48
N GLN A 90 17.13 1.30 0.54
CA GLN A 90 16.08 0.29 0.40
C GLN A 90 14.78 0.89 -0.12
N ASN A 91 14.42 2.07 0.39
CA ASN A 91 13.25 2.84 -0.04
C ASN A 91 13.46 3.58 -1.38
N ASN A 92 14.61 3.44 -2.04
CA ASN A 92 14.97 4.09 -3.31
C ASN A 92 14.84 5.64 -3.36
N VAL A 93 14.82 6.31 -2.19
CA VAL A 93 14.50 7.75 -2.07
C VAL A 93 15.41 8.62 -2.94
N ARG A 94 16.73 8.37 -2.90
CA ARG A 94 17.70 9.15 -3.67
C ARG A 94 17.55 8.96 -5.19
N LYS A 95 17.17 7.75 -5.62
CA LYS A 95 16.96 7.47 -7.05
C LYS A 95 15.72 8.18 -7.55
N GLU A 96 14.65 8.19 -6.75
CA GLU A 96 13.42 8.92 -7.04
C GLU A 96 13.64 10.43 -7.11
N LEU A 97 14.35 11.01 -6.13
CA LEU A 97 14.69 12.44 -6.16
C LEU A 97 15.45 12.83 -7.44
N ARG A 98 16.43 12.02 -7.85
CA ARG A 98 17.17 12.27 -9.11
C ARG A 98 16.29 12.13 -10.35
N ALA A 99 15.40 11.13 -10.38
CA ALA A 99 14.50 10.91 -11.50
C ALA A 99 13.45 12.03 -11.61
N ASN A 100 13.01 12.59 -10.48
CA ASN A 100 11.99 13.65 -10.41
C ASN A 100 12.56 15.06 -10.58
N LEU A 101 13.89 15.23 -10.59
CA LEU A 101 14.53 16.54 -10.74
C LEU A 101 14.13 17.24 -12.05
N ARG A 102 13.83 16.47 -13.10
CA ARG A 102 13.37 16.97 -14.41
C ARG A 102 12.25 16.09 -14.94
N TYR A 103 11.38 16.66 -15.77
CA TYR A 103 10.33 15.90 -16.43
C TYR A 103 10.90 14.86 -17.40
N GLU A 104 10.49 13.60 -17.24
CA GLU A 104 10.77 12.51 -18.15
C GLU A 104 9.50 12.18 -18.96
N LYS A 105 9.56 12.28 -20.30
CA LYS A 105 8.44 11.90 -21.18
C LYS A 105 8.03 10.44 -20.91
N PRO A 106 6.72 10.11 -20.86
CA PRO A 106 6.25 8.79 -20.43
C PRO A 106 6.78 7.62 -21.27
N ALA A 107 6.97 7.82 -22.58
CA ALA A 107 7.56 6.80 -23.46
C ALA A 107 9.02 6.48 -23.09
N VAL A 108 9.81 7.51 -22.74
CA VAL A 108 11.21 7.38 -22.31
C VAL A 108 11.26 6.66 -20.96
N ALA A 109 10.41 7.07 -20.01
CA ALA A 109 10.29 6.42 -18.70
C ALA A 109 9.94 4.93 -18.81
N ARG A 110 9.03 4.56 -19.72
CA ARG A 110 8.68 3.16 -19.99
C ARG A 110 9.87 2.38 -20.53
N ARG A 111 10.58 2.93 -21.52
CA ARG A 111 11.78 2.30 -22.10
C ARG A 111 12.85 2.08 -21.05
N ARG A 112 13.16 3.11 -20.25
CA ARG A 112 14.13 3.02 -19.15
C ARG A 112 13.75 1.94 -18.15
N LYS A 113 12.51 1.93 -17.65
CA LYS A 113 12.02 0.90 -16.72
C LYS A 113 12.13 -0.51 -17.30
N ASN A 114 11.85 -0.70 -18.59
CA ASN A 114 11.99 -1.99 -19.24
C ASN A 114 13.46 -2.46 -19.28
N MET A 115 14.39 -1.58 -19.67
CA MET A 115 15.82 -1.88 -19.68
C MET A 115 16.35 -2.19 -18.27
N GLU A 116 15.94 -1.43 -17.26
CA GLU A 116 16.30 -1.69 -15.86
C GLU A 116 15.79 -3.05 -15.37
N ARG A 117 14.52 -3.40 -15.69
CA ARG A 117 13.96 -4.72 -15.35
C ARG A 117 14.73 -5.84 -16.04
N ASN A 118 15.01 -5.71 -17.33
CA ASN A 118 15.75 -6.73 -18.09
C ASN A 118 17.14 -6.95 -17.48
N ARG A 119 17.90 -5.88 -17.21
CA ARG A 119 19.22 -5.97 -16.55
C ARG A 119 19.14 -6.67 -15.18
N LYS A 120 18.12 -6.35 -14.37
CA LYS A 120 17.90 -7.00 -13.07
C LYS A 120 17.60 -8.50 -13.23
N LEU A 121 16.71 -8.86 -14.15
CA LEU A 121 16.34 -10.25 -14.41
C LEU A 121 17.52 -11.05 -14.96
N PHE A 122 18.30 -10.47 -15.87
CA PHE A 122 19.51 -11.06 -16.42
C PHE A 122 20.54 -11.32 -15.33
N GLY A 123 20.85 -10.32 -14.50
CA GLY A 123 21.76 -10.48 -13.37
C GLY A 123 21.31 -11.60 -12.42
N ALA A 124 20.04 -11.63 -12.05
CA ALA A 124 19.49 -12.68 -11.19
C ALA A 124 19.58 -14.08 -11.83
N MET A 125 19.34 -14.20 -13.15
CA MET A 125 19.48 -15.45 -13.87
C MET A 125 20.93 -15.94 -13.88
N VAL A 126 21.89 -15.04 -14.19
CA VAL A 126 23.32 -15.37 -14.18
C VAL A 126 23.76 -15.81 -12.79
N SER A 127 23.40 -15.07 -11.74
CA SER A 127 23.71 -15.44 -10.36
C SER A 127 23.18 -16.81 -9.98
N LYS A 128 21.95 -17.17 -10.41
CA LYS A 128 21.38 -18.51 -10.17
C LYS A 128 22.17 -19.61 -10.88
N LYS A 129 22.54 -19.40 -12.15
CA LYS A 129 23.32 -20.38 -12.92
C LYS A 129 24.72 -20.57 -12.32
N VAL A 130 25.38 -19.48 -11.94
CA VAL A 130 26.70 -19.54 -11.28
C VAL A 130 26.61 -20.26 -9.94
N ALA A 131 25.60 -19.96 -9.13
CA ALA A 131 25.38 -20.65 -7.86
C ALA A 131 25.20 -22.16 -8.05
N LEU A 132 24.43 -22.57 -9.06
CA LEU A 132 24.26 -23.99 -9.41
C LEU A 132 25.59 -24.64 -9.80
N ILE A 133 26.38 -24.01 -10.67
CA ILE A 133 27.70 -24.53 -11.06
C ILE A 133 28.63 -24.64 -9.85
N MET A 134 28.63 -23.65 -8.96
CA MET A 134 29.44 -23.69 -7.74
C MET A 134 29.02 -24.86 -6.82
N GLN A 135 27.72 -25.14 -6.71
CA GLN A 135 27.21 -26.30 -5.96
C GLN A 135 27.64 -27.62 -6.60
N MET A 136 27.58 -27.73 -7.94
CA MET A 136 28.05 -28.92 -8.67
C MET A 136 29.53 -29.17 -8.44
N LYS A 137 30.35 -28.12 -8.57
CA LYS A 137 31.79 -28.15 -8.30
C LYS A 137 32.09 -28.60 -6.87
N GLN A 138 31.37 -28.09 -5.88
CA GLN A 138 31.53 -28.49 -4.47
C GLN A 138 31.18 -29.97 -4.25
N ARG A 139 30.26 -30.51 -5.04
CA ARG A 139 29.88 -31.93 -5.01
C ARG A 139 30.86 -32.83 -5.79
N GLY A 140 31.86 -32.27 -6.45
CA GLY A 140 32.87 -33.02 -7.21
C GLY A 140 32.43 -33.41 -8.63
N MET A 141 31.41 -32.74 -9.18
CA MET A 141 31.04 -32.80 -10.60
C MET A 141 31.71 -31.63 -11.34
#